data_AF-A0A4Y7R533-F1
#
_entry.id   AF-A0A4Y7R533-F1
#
_cell.length_a   1.000
_cell.length_b   1.000
_cell.length_c   1.000
_cell.angle_alpha   90.00
_cell.angle_beta   90.00
_cell.angle_gamma   90.00
#
_symmetry.space_group_name_H-M   'P 1'
#
loop_
_entity.id
_entity.type
_entity.pdbx_description
1 polymer ?
#
loop_
_entity_poly.entity_id
_entity_poly.type
_entity_poly.pdbx_seq_one_letter_code
_entity_poly.pdbx_strand_id
1 'polypeptide(L)' 'MLTIDRFEGEYALIKLNKRIFHIPKVLLPKGAKQGDRVRIEITVEEEPREPRKE' A
#
# COMPACT_ATOMS: atom_id res chain seq x y z
N MET A 1 -13.19 -2.57 0.22
CA MET A 1 -12.52 -1.73 1.23
C MET A 1 -11.19 -2.35 1.59
N LEU A 2 -10.16 -1.53 1.75
CA LEU A 2 -8.87 -1.93 2.29
C LEU A 2 -8.93 -1.78 3.81
N THR A 3 -8.68 -2.88 4.51
CA THR A 3 -8.68 -2.88 5.98
C THR A 3 -7.41 -3.56 6.46
N ILE A 4 -6.77 -3.00 7.49
CA ILE A 4 -5.61 -3.61 8.12
C ILE A 4 -6.09 -4.85 8.89
N ASP A 5 -5.75 -6.04 8.41
CA ASP A 5 -6.13 -7.32 9.02
C ASP A 5 -5.28 -7.60 10.26
N ARG A 6 -3.96 -7.42 10.16
CA ARG A 6 -2.99 -7.55 11.27
C ARG A 6 -1.64 -6.99 10.86
N PHE A 7 -0.73 -6.93 11.82
CA PHE A 7 0.67 -6.56 11.60
C PHE A 7 1.58 -7.76 11.87
N GLU A 8 2.51 -8.05 10.96
CA GLU A 8 3.51 -9.11 11.10
C GLU A 8 4.91 -8.53 10.88
N GLY A 9 5.72 -8.50 11.94
CA GLY A 9 7.08 -7.95 11.88
C GLY A 9 7.10 -6.50 11.39
N GLU A 10 7.77 -6.25 10.26
CA GLU A 10 7.85 -4.93 9.61
C GLU A 10 6.74 -4.67 8.58
N TYR A 11 5.82 -5.61 8.41
CA TYR A 11 4.75 -5.54 7.43
C TYR A 11 3.36 -5.47 8.09
N ALA A 12 2.42 -4.91 7.35
CA ALA A 12 1.01 -4.87 7.62
C ALA A 12 0.28 -5.68 6.56
N LEU A 13 -0.54 -6.64 7.01
CA LEU A 13 -1.42 -7.40 6.15
C LEU A 13 -2.68 -6.57 5.91
N ILE A 14 -2.88 -6.12 4.68
CA ILE A 14 -4.06 -5.35 4.29
C ILE A 14 -4.94 -6.23 3.42
N LYS A 15 -6.20 -6.37 3.84
CA LYS A 15 -7.20 -7.15 3.11
C LYS A 15 -7.91 -6.27 2.10
N LEU A 16 -7.88 -6.66 0.83
CA LEU A 16 -8.63 -6.06 -0.25
C LEU A 16 -9.47 -7.13 -0.93
N ASN A 17 -10.78 -7.07 -0.74
CA ASN A 17 -11.72 -8.08 -1.23
C ASN A 17 -11.33 -9.49 -0.73
N LYS A 18 -10.84 -10.36 -1.62
CA LYS A 18 -10.37 -11.73 -1.32
C LYS A 18 -8.84 -11.88 -1.35
N ARG A 19 -8.10 -10.79 -1.50
CA ARG A 19 -6.63 -10.78 -1.54
C ARG A 19 -6.07 -10.12 -0.28
N ILE A 20 -4.89 -10.57 0.11
CA ILE A 20 -4.12 -9.98 1.21
C ILE A 20 -2.84 -9.40 0.61
N PHE A 21 -2.51 -8.19 1.03
CA PHE A 21 -1.33 -7.45 0.59
C PHE A 21 -0.40 -7.25 1.78
N HIS A 22 0.89 -7.52 1.58
CA HIS A 22 1.93 -7.18 2.54
C HIS A 22 2.41 -5.77 2.23
N ILE A 23 2.03 -4.81 3.07
CA ILE A 23 2.44 -3.41 2.94
C ILE A 23 3.44 -3.12 4.04
N PRO A 24 4.64 -2.61 3.74
CA PRO A 24 5.59 -2.19 4.76
C PRO A 24 4.98 -1.18 5.74
N LYS A 25 5.19 -1.38 7.04
CA LYS A 25 4.67 -0.49 8.10
C LYS A 25 5.13 0.95 7.94
N VAL A 26 6.29 1.17 7.33
CA VAL A 26 6.85 2.49 7.05
C VAL A 26 5.98 3.32 6.09
N LEU A 27 5.15 2.67 5.26
CA LEU A 27 4.22 3.34 4.35
C LEU A 27 2.88 3.67 5.02
N LEU A 28 2.64 3.15 6.23
CA LEU A 28 1.41 3.41 6.97
C LEU A 28 1.54 4.64 7.87
N PRO A 29 0.43 5.38 8.09
CA PRO A 29 0.46 6.54 8.96
C PRO A 29 0.79 6.13 10.41
N LYS A 30 1.55 6.99 11.11
CA LYS A 30 1.87 6.81 12.53
C LYS A 30 0.57 6.83 13.33
N GLY A 31 0.12 5.67 13.77
CA GLY A 31 -1.15 5.50 14.49
C GLY A 31 -2.13 4.53 13.84
N ALA A 32 -1.81 3.98 12.67
CA ALA A 32 -2.61 2.93 12.05
C ALA A 32 -2.70 1.68 12.96
N LYS A 33 -3.92 1.18 13.17
CA LYS A 33 -4.21 0.01 14.02
C LYS A 33 -4.90 -1.08 13.22
N GLN A 34 -4.92 -2.29 13.80
CA GLN A 34 -5.70 -3.39 13.27
C GLN A 34 -7.18 -3.01 13.21
N GLY A 35 -7.83 -3.27 12.08
CA GLY A 35 -9.22 -2.90 11.83
C GLY A 35 -9.40 -1.51 11.20
N ASP A 36 -8.36 -0.69 11.12
CA ASP A 36 -8.44 0.60 10.45
C ASP A 36 -8.66 0.43 8.95
N ARG A 37 -9.47 1.34 8.40
CA ARG A 37 -9.70 1.45 6.96
C ARG A 37 -8.66 2.39 6.37
N VAL A 38 -7.97 1.92 5.35
CA VAL A 38 -7.00 2.74 4.60
C VAL A 38 -7.52 2.99 3.20
N ARG A 39 -7.13 4.11 2.59
CA ARG A 39 -7.34 4.39 1.17
C ARG A 39 -5.96 4.44 0.53
N ILE A 40 -5.71 3.53 -0.40
CA ILE A 40 -4.47 3.50 -1.18
C ILE A 40 -4.85 3.92 -2.60
N GLU A 41 -4.27 5.02 -3.06
CA GLU A 41 -4.38 5.49 -4.44
C GLU A 41 -3.02 5.31 -5.11
N ILE A 42 -3.01 4.54 -6.19
CA ILE A 42 -1.82 4.28 -6.99
C ILE A 42 -2.05 4.96 -8.32
N THR A 43 -1.28 6.01 -8.58
CA THR A 43 -1.27 6.70 -9.86
C THR A 43 0.07 6.41 -10.52
N VAL A 44 0.04 6.05 -11.80
CA VAL A 44 1.24 6.02 -12.63
C VAL A 44 1.38 7.42 -13.20
N GLU A 45 2.39 8.16 -12.76
CA GLU A 45 2.76 9.39 -13.47
C GLU A 45 3.49 8.99 -14.75
N GLU A 46 2.93 9.37 -15.90
CA GLU A 46 3.68 9.47 -17.13
C GLU A 46 4.64 10.65 -16.98
N GLU A 47 5.80 10.44 -16.35
CA GLU A 47 6.93 11.28 -16.70
C GLU A 47 7.13 11.13 -18.21
N PRO A 48 7.21 12.23 -18.98
CA PRO A 48 7.50 12.14 -20.40
C PRO A 48 8.82 11.40 -20.52
N ARG A 49 8.74 10.18 -21.02
CA ARG A 49 9.91 9.38 -21.37
C ARG A 49 10.72 10.27 -22.32
N GLU A 50 11.83 10.83 -21.87
CA GLU A 50 12.87 11.22 -22.81
C GLU A 50 13.14 9.95 -23.62
N PRO A 51 12.89 9.96 -24.94
CA PRO A 51 13.17 8.80 -25.76
C PRO A 51 14.67 8.54 -25.58
N ARG A 52 15.01 7.37 -25.04
CA ARG A 52 16.39 6.88 -25.06
C ARG A 52 16.85 6.98 -26.52
N LYS A 53 17.76 7.91 -26.80
CA LYS A 53 18.50 7.91 -28.06
C LYS A 53 19.48 6.73 -27.97
N GLU A 54 19.34 5.83 -28.94
CA GLU A 54 20.33 4.82 -29.32
C GLU A 54 21.72 5.42 -29.50
#